data_AF-A0A519KMD3-F1
#
_entry.id   AF-A0A519KMD3-F1
#
_cell.length_a   1.000
_cell.length_b   1.000
_cell.length_c   1.000
_cell.angle_alpha   90.00
_cell.angle_beta   90.00
_cell.angle_gamma   90.00
#
_symmetry.space_group_name_H-M   'P 1'
#
loop_
_entity.id
_entity.type
_entity.pdbx_description
1 polymer ?
#
loop_
_entity_poly.entity_id
_entity_poly.type
_entity_poly.pdbx_seq_one_letter_code
_entity_poly.pdbx_strand_id
1 'polypeptide(L)'
;AAAAIVMPYGAFARAAEMKRYDIEALGRQFGTSFEQTAHRLTTLQKPGSERVPFFFIRVDPAGNVSKRLDGAGFPFARHGGGCPLWTVHTAFRTPREIVTQWLELPDGQRFFSIARTVTAGGGGFGAPRVERTIALVCAAEHAVRLIYADATPAVPTPIGVTCRLCHRMECTARSAPPIGRQILADDIRKTSAPFGFTNG
;
A
#
# COMPACT_ATOMS: atom_id res chain seq x y z
N ALA A 1 -22.80 5.28 -5.61
CA ALA A 1 -23.50 6.15 -6.58
C ALA A 1 -22.73 7.45 -6.87
N ALA A 2 -22.44 8.31 -5.89
CA ALA A 2 -21.82 9.63 -6.14
C ALA A 2 -20.49 9.61 -6.94
N ALA A 3 -19.58 8.68 -6.63
CA ALA A 3 -18.30 8.58 -7.34
C ALA A 3 -18.44 8.21 -8.83
N ALA A 4 -19.48 7.47 -9.22
CA ALA A 4 -19.69 7.07 -10.62
C ALA A 4 -20.24 8.22 -11.47
N ILE A 5 -20.90 9.20 -10.84
CA ILE A 5 -21.38 10.43 -11.48
C ILE A 5 -20.22 11.39 -11.72
N VAL A 6 -19.37 11.60 -10.70
CA VAL A 6 -18.21 12.50 -10.79
C VAL A 6 -17.09 11.90 -11.64
N MET A 7 -16.88 10.58 -11.56
CA MET A 7 -15.87 9.85 -12.34
C MET A 7 -16.50 8.74 -13.19
N PRO A 8 -17.20 9.07 -14.29
CA PRO A 8 -17.80 8.08 -15.18
C PRO A 8 -16.75 7.10 -15.71
N TYR A 9 -17.09 5.80 -15.77
CA TYR A 9 -16.10 4.74 -16.02
C TYR A 9 -15.24 5.00 -17.26
N GLY A 10 -15.86 5.21 -18.42
CA GLY A 10 -15.12 5.38 -19.67
C GLY A 10 -14.25 6.64 -19.69
N ALA A 11 -14.77 7.76 -19.19
CA ALA A 11 -14.02 9.02 -19.12
C ALA A 11 -12.82 8.91 -18.17
N PHE A 12 -13.04 8.37 -16.97
CA PHE A 12 -12.00 8.20 -15.97
C PHE A 12 -10.95 7.15 -16.40
N ALA A 13 -11.37 6.02 -16.96
CA ALA A 13 -10.47 4.97 -17.43
C ALA A 13 -9.56 5.43 -18.59
N ARG A 14 -10.05 6.29 -19.49
CA ARG A 14 -9.21 6.92 -20.53
C ARG A 14 -8.22 7.91 -19.92
N ALA A 15 -8.70 8.78 -19.02
CA ALA A 15 -7.85 9.75 -18.36
C ALA A 15 -6.73 9.07 -17.54
N ALA A 16 -7.04 7.96 -16.87
CA ALA A 16 -6.07 7.18 -16.10
C ALA A 16 -4.91 6.68 -16.96
N GLU A 17 -5.19 6.12 -18.14
CA GLU A 17 -4.13 5.72 -19.09
C GLU A 17 -3.34 6.93 -19.61
N MET A 18 -4.03 7.96 -20.09
CA MET A 18 -3.39 9.14 -20.68
C MET A 18 -2.45 9.85 -19.71
N LYS A 19 -2.82 9.89 -18.43
CA LYS A 19 -2.02 10.50 -17.36
C LYS A 19 -1.08 9.51 -16.68
N ARG A 20 -0.96 8.28 -17.20
CA ARG A 20 -0.12 7.22 -16.62
C ARG A 20 -0.35 7.06 -15.13
N TYR A 21 -1.63 7.04 -14.74
CA TYR A 21 -2.10 6.84 -13.37
C TYR A 21 -1.63 7.89 -12.35
N ASP A 22 -1.26 9.10 -12.77
CA ASP A 22 -1.01 10.22 -11.86
C ASP A 22 -2.30 10.56 -11.05
N ILE A 23 -2.30 10.17 -9.78
CA ILE A 23 -3.46 10.27 -8.88
C ILE A 23 -3.81 11.74 -8.61
N GLU A 24 -2.82 12.62 -8.46
CA GLU A 24 -3.08 14.03 -8.18
C GLU A 24 -3.57 14.76 -9.44
N ALA A 25 -3.01 14.44 -10.61
CA ALA A 25 -3.49 15.00 -11.87
C ALA A 25 -4.91 14.51 -12.23
N LEU A 26 -5.24 13.26 -11.93
CA LEU A 26 -6.60 12.73 -12.05
C LEU A 26 -7.55 13.41 -11.05
N GLY A 27 -7.14 13.52 -9.79
CA GLY A 27 -7.92 14.20 -8.75
C GLY A 27 -8.27 15.63 -9.15
N ARG A 28 -7.30 16.37 -9.68
CA ARG A 28 -7.50 17.73 -10.21
C ARG A 28 -8.47 17.76 -11.38
N GLN A 29 -8.36 16.83 -12.34
CA GLN A 29 -9.24 16.80 -13.51
C GLN A 29 -10.71 16.53 -13.15
N PHE A 30 -10.96 15.66 -12.16
CA PHE A 30 -12.33 15.26 -11.79
C PHE A 30 -12.86 15.98 -10.55
N GLY A 31 -12.11 16.94 -9.98
CA GLY A 31 -12.52 17.67 -8.77
C GLY A 31 -12.68 16.75 -7.55
N THR A 32 -11.79 15.76 -7.40
CA THR A 32 -11.85 14.76 -6.34
C THR A 32 -10.63 14.79 -5.44
N SER A 33 -10.82 14.39 -4.18
CA SER A 33 -9.71 14.18 -3.25
C SER A 33 -8.86 12.97 -3.64
N PHE A 34 -7.62 12.93 -3.13
CA PHE A 34 -6.71 11.79 -3.33
C PHE A 34 -7.37 10.46 -2.96
N GLU A 35 -8.11 10.40 -1.83
CA GLU A 35 -8.83 9.20 -1.41
C GLU A 35 -9.89 8.76 -2.42
N GLN A 36 -10.71 9.69 -2.91
CA GLN A 36 -11.76 9.39 -3.87
C GLN A 36 -11.18 8.92 -5.20
N THR A 37 -10.12 9.57 -5.70
CA THR A 37 -9.43 9.16 -6.93
C THR A 37 -8.80 7.78 -6.77
N ALA A 38 -8.09 7.54 -5.66
CA ALA A 38 -7.47 6.26 -5.38
C ALA A 38 -8.50 5.13 -5.27
N HIS A 39 -9.62 5.38 -4.60
CA HIS A 39 -10.74 4.46 -4.54
C HIS A 39 -11.33 4.18 -5.93
N ARG A 40 -11.39 5.17 -6.81
CA ARG A 40 -11.95 4.95 -8.16
C ARG A 40 -11.05 4.05 -8.99
N LEU A 41 -9.73 4.20 -8.87
CA LEU A 41 -8.75 3.37 -9.56
C LEU A 41 -8.92 1.88 -9.23
N THR A 42 -9.31 1.50 -8.01
CA THR A 42 -9.54 0.09 -7.65
C THR A 42 -10.79 -0.53 -8.30
N THR A 43 -11.62 0.27 -8.98
CA THR A 43 -12.92 -0.18 -9.53
C THR A 43 -12.90 -0.32 -11.06
N LEU A 44 -11.74 -0.15 -11.70
CA LEU A 44 -11.60 -0.15 -13.16
C LEU A 44 -11.45 -1.57 -13.75
N GLN A 45 -12.35 -2.47 -13.33
CA GLN A 45 -12.36 -3.89 -13.70
C GLN A 45 -13.63 -4.28 -14.48
N LYS A 46 -14.17 -3.37 -15.30
CA LYS A 46 -15.29 -3.69 -16.20
C LYS A 46 -14.80 -4.65 -17.28
N PRO A 47 -15.48 -5.79 -17.50
CA PRO A 47 -15.10 -6.75 -18.54
C PRO A 47 -14.89 -6.11 -19.91
N GLY A 48 -13.75 -6.42 -20.56
CA GLY A 48 -13.36 -5.91 -21.87
C GLY A 48 -12.89 -4.44 -21.87
N SER A 49 -12.71 -3.84 -20.70
CA SER A 49 -12.20 -2.47 -20.52
C SER A 49 -11.45 -2.33 -19.20
N GLU A 50 -10.75 -3.37 -18.82
CA GLU A 50 -9.97 -3.47 -17.60
C GLU A 50 -8.76 -2.53 -17.65
N ARG A 51 -8.36 -2.07 -16.47
CA ARG A 51 -7.22 -1.18 -16.24
C ARG A 51 -6.33 -1.80 -15.17
N VAL A 52 -5.24 -1.13 -14.80
CA VAL A 52 -4.34 -1.64 -13.77
C VAL A 52 -5.16 -2.00 -12.52
N PRO A 53 -5.11 -3.27 -12.08
CA PRO A 53 -5.83 -3.70 -10.90
C PRO A 53 -5.03 -3.29 -9.66
N PHE A 54 -5.67 -2.51 -8.79
CA PHE A 54 -5.06 -1.96 -7.59
C PHE A 54 -5.67 -2.55 -6.32
N PHE A 55 -4.81 -2.84 -5.34
CA PHE A 55 -5.18 -2.92 -3.94
C PHE A 55 -5.11 -1.54 -3.30
N PHE A 56 -6.09 -1.22 -2.45
CA PHE A 56 -6.13 -0.01 -1.63
C PHE A 56 -6.09 -0.38 -0.16
N ILE A 57 -5.29 0.34 0.61
CA ILE A 57 -5.30 0.29 2.07
C ILE A 57 -5.29 1.70 2.65
N ARG A 58 -5.98 1.89 3.79
CA ARG A 58 -5.92 3.12 4.58
C ARG A 58 -5.54 2.82 6.03
N VAL A 59 -4.39 3.34 6.44
CA VAL A 59 -3.75 3.05 7.72
C VAL A 59 -3.62 4.34 8.54
N ASP A 60 -3.70 4.28 9.87
CA ASP A 60 -3.38 5.41 10.76
C ASP A 60 -1.95 5.30 11.33
N PRO A 61 -1.44 6.30 12.06
CA PRO A 61 -0.08 6.26 12.63
C PRO A 61 0.18 5.10 13.61
N ALA A 62 -0.88 4.52 14.19
CA ALA A 62 -0.77 3.37 15.08
C ALA A 62 -0.79 2.03 14.32
N GLY A 63 -0.88 2.07 12.98
CA GLY A 63 -0.95 0.88 12.13
C GLY A 63 -2.36 0.30 12.00
N ASN A 64 -3.39 0.95 12.55
CA ASN A 64 -4.76 0.46 12.41
C ASN A 64 -5.25 0.64 10.98
N VAL A 65 -5.80 -0.42 10.41
CA VAL A 65 -6.30 -0.40 9.04
C VAL A 65 -7.80 -0.16 9.04
N SER A 66 -8.19 1.02 8.55
CA SER A 66 -9.59 1.47 8.53
C SER A 66 -10.33 1.14 7.24
N LYS A 67 -9.62 0.76 6.17
CA LYS A 67 -10.22 0.40 4.89
C LYS A 67 -9.28 -0.46 4.05
N ARG A 68 -9.84 -1.46 3.38
CA ARG A 68 -9.19 -2.30 2.37
C ARG A 68 -10.13 -2.44 1.17
N LEU A 69 -9.61 -2.30 -0.04
CA LEU A 69 -10.32 -2.67 -1.26
C LEU A 69 -9.38 -3.53 -2.09
N ASP A 70 -9.86 -4.70 -2.48
CA ASP A 70 -9.10 -5.60 -3.33
C ASP A 70 -9.63 -5.51 -4.76
N GLY A 71 -8.76 -5.15 -5.69
CA GLY A 71 -9.04 -5.12 -7.13
C GLY A 71 -8.40 -6.26 -7.91
N ALA A 72 -7.58 -7.13 -7.29
CA ALA A 72 -6.79 -8.14 -8.01
C ALA A 72 -6.48 -9.46 -7.26
N GLY A 73 -7.08 -9.72 -6.10
CA GLY A 73 -6.74 -10.90 -5.31
C GLY A 73 -5.40 -10.77 -4.57
N PHE A 74 -5.05 -9.54 -4.15
CA PHE A 74 -3.74 -9.29 -3.56
C PHE A 74 -3.55 -9.99 -2.19
N PRO A 75 -2.36 -10.55 -1.87
CA PRO A 75 -2.10 -11.26 -0.61
C PRO A 75 -2.35 -10.43 0.67
N PHE A 76 -2.42 -9.10 0.56
CA PHE A 76 -2.70 -8.18 1.66
C PHE A 76 -4.20 -8.01 1.97
N ALA A 77 -5.11 -8.56 1.15
CA ALA A 77 -6.54 -8.26 1.21
C ALA A 77 -7.22 -8.58 2.56
N ARG A 78 -6.74 -9.61 3.27
CA ARG A 78 -7.30 -10.01 4.58
C ARG A 78 -6.46 -9.57 5.79
N HIS A 79 -5.14 -9.79 5.76
CA HIS A 79 -4.27 -9.61 6.92
C HIS A 79 -3.06 -8.70 6.66
N GLY A 80 -3.02 -8.03 5.51
CA GLY A 80 -1.90 -7.19 5.10
C GLY A 80 -1.85 -5.81 5.73
N GLY A 81 -0.67 -5.20 5.65
CA GLY A 81 -0.42 -3.83 6.09
C GLY A 81 0.40 -3.70 7.36
N GLY A 82 0.77 -4.79 8.02
CA GLY A 82 1.44 -4.73 9.33
C GLY A 82 2.96 -4.68 9.29
N CYS A 83 3.60 -4.72 8.12
CA CYS A 83 5.06 -4.70 8.03
C CYS A 83 5.60 -3.27 8.18
N PRO A 84 6.44 -2.98 9.19
CA PRO A 84 6.96 -1.63 9.41
C PRO A 84 7.94 -1.16 8.33
N LEU A 85 8.46 -2.07 7.51
CA LEU A 85 9.32 -1.75 6.36
C LEU A 85 8.53 -1.25 5.14
N TRP A 86 7.19 -1.31 5.18
CA TRP A 86 6.35 -0.73 4.14
C TRP A 86 6.17 0.78 4.38
N THR A 87 6.51 1.58 3.38
CA THR A 87 6.42 3.06 3.35
C THR A 87 5.04 3.64 3.68
N VAL A 88 3.97 2.84 3.65
CA VAL A 88 2.66 3.27 4.16
C VAL A 88 2.73 3.79 5.62
N HIS A 89 3.67 3.26 6.41
CA HIS A 89 3.90 3.67 7.80
C HIS A 89 4.86 4.85 7.95
N THR A 90 5.74 5.10 6.97
CA THR A 90 6.69 6.22 7.02
C THR A 90 6.17 7.47 6.32
N ALA A 91 5.13 7.36 5.48
CA ALA A 91 4.52 8.50 4.78
C ALA A 91 4.02 9.62 5.72
N PHE A 92 3.72 9.31 6.98
CA PHE A 92 3.39 10.30 8.01
C PHE A 92 4.53 11.30 8.30
N ARG A 93 5.78 10.96 7.96
CA ARG A 93 6.94 11.86 8.15
C ARG A 93 7.00 12.96 7.10
N THR A 94 6.36 12.76 5.96
CA THR A 94 6.30 13.69 4.83
C THR A 94 4.85 13.89 4.40
N PRO A 95 4.02 14.58 5.22
CA PRO A 95 2.60 14.71 4.96
C PRO A 95 2.32 15.29 3.58
N ARG A 96 1.33 14.71 2.89
CA ARG A 96 0.89 15.09 1.53
C ARG A 96 1.91 14.87 0.41
N GLU A 97 3.10 14.36 0.70
CA GLU A 97 4.04 13.92 -0.33
C GLU A 97 3.71 12.49 -0.77
N ILE A 98 3.92 12.21 -2.05
CA ILE A 98 3.81 10.86 -2.59
C ILE A 98 5.12 10.12 -2.28
N VAL A 99 5.00 9.00 -1.57
CA VAL A 99 6.09 8.08 -1.28
C VAL A 99 5.87 6.80 -2.07
N THR A 100 6.88 6.35 -2.80
CA THR A 100 6.80 5.15 -3.65
C THR A 100 7.75 4.07 -3.14
N GLN A 101 7.41 2.81 -3.41
CA GLN A 101 8.25 1.70 -2.99
C GLN A 101 8.00 0.46 -3.83
N TRP A 102 9.07 -0.16 -4.31
CA TRP A 102 9.03 -1.54 -4.80
C TRP A 102 9.05 -2.50 -3.60
N LEU A 103 8.15 -3.47 -3.60
CA LEU A 103 7.94 -4.42 -2.51
C LEU A 103 8.21 -5.84 -3.01
N GLU A 104 8.84 -6.67 -2.20
CA GLU A 104 8.96 -8.11 -2.46
C GLU A 104 8.48 -8.92 -1.26
N LEU A 105 7.53 -9.82 -1.50
CA LEU A 105 7.01 -10.75 -0.50
C LEU A 105 7.94 -11.95 -0.28
N PRO A 106 7.78 -12.72 0.81
CA PRO A 106 8.64 -13.87 1.09
C PRO A 106 8.65 -14.96 0.01
N ASP A 107 7.61 -15.03 -0.81
CA ASP A 107 7.48 -15.96 -1.94
C ASP A 107 8.08 -15.40 -3.25
N GLY A 108 8.71 -14.23 -3.21
CA GLY A 108 9.33 -13.57 -4.35
C GLY A 108 8.37 -12.73 -5.20
N GLN A 109 7.07 -12.71 -4.90
CA GLN A 109 6.14 -11.84 -5.62
C GLN A 109 6.47 -10.36 -5.40
N ARG A 110 6.45 -9.59 -6.49
CA ARG A 110 6.83 -8.17 -6.49
C ARG A 110 5.65 -7.26 -6.77
N PHE A 111 5.64 -6.13 -6.07
CA PHE A 111 4.59 -5.12 -6.15
C PHE A 111 5.18 -3.71 -6.18
N PHE A 112 4.39 -2.77 -6.66
CA PHE A 112 4.71 -1.35 -6.60
C PHE A 112 3.67 -0.63 -5.76
N SER A 113 4.12 0.11 -4.75
CA SER A 113 3.28 0.86 -3.83
C SER A 113 3.45 2.36 -4.04
N ILE A 114 2.32 3.06 -4.01
CA ILE A 114 2.21 4.52 -3.97
C ILE A 114 1.47 4.87 -2.69
N ALA A 115 2.07 5.64 -1.80
CA ALA A 115 1.52 6.02 -0.51
C ALA A 115 1.50 7.54 -0.33
N ARG A 116 0.47 8.08 0.33
CA ARG A 116 0.37 9.50 0.68
C ARG A 116 -0.58 9.70 1.85
N THR A 117 -0.30 10.67 2.71
CA THR A 117 -1.24 11.03 3.79
C THR A 117 -2.47 11.79 3.30
N VAL A 118 -3.57 11.59 4.01
CA VAL A 118 -4.84 12.30 3.88
C VAL A 118 -5.31 12.70 5.27
N THR A 119 -5.98 13.84 5.35
CA THR A 119 -6.53 14.37 6.60
C THR A 119 -8.04 14.40 6.52
N ALA A 120 -8.71 13.94 7.57
CA ALA A 120 -10.15 14.07 7.75
C ALA A 120 -10.46 14.76 9.08
N GLY A 121 -11.67 15.28 9.22
CA GLY A 121 -12.06 16.09 10.38
C GLY A 121 -11.45 17.49 10.35
N GLY A 122 -11.42 18.14 11.51
CA GLY A 122 -11.16 19.57 11.62
C GLY A 122 -12.39 20.41 11.25
N GLY A 123 -12.17 21.56 10.62
CA GLY A 123 -13.23 22.49 10.22
C GLY A 123 -13.46 23.65 11.19
N GLY A 124 -12.71 23.71 12.29
CA GLY A 124 -12.73 24.81 13.25
C GLY A 124 -11.49 24.81 14.14
N PHE A 125 -11.26 25.92 14.85
CA PHE A 125 -10.22 26.01 15.86
C PHE A 125 -10.49 24.99 16.98
N GLY A 126 -9.46 24.21 17.36
CA GLY A 126 -9.59 23.16 18.37
C GLY A 126 -10.28 21.86 17.92
N ALA A 127 -10.81 21.80 16.69
CA ALA A 127 -11.47 20.59 16.20
C ALA A 127 -10.43 19.47 15.92
N PRO A 128 -10.67 18.23 16.41
CA PRO A 128 -9.77 17.11 16.17
C PRO A 128 -9.57 16.84 14.68
N ARG A 129 -8.31 16.61 14.29
CA ARG A 129 -7.91 16.17 12.94
C ARG A 129 -7.41 14.74 13.01
N VAL A 130 -7.79 13.95 12.01
CA VAL A 130 -7.32 12.57 11.90
C VAL A 130 -6.53 12.41 10.62
N GLU A 131 -5.24 12.10 10.77
CA GLU A 131 -4.36 11.79 9.66
C GLU A 131 -4.34 10.28 9.40
N ARG A 132 -4.32 9.91 8.13
CA ARG A 132 -4.21 8.53 7.66
C ARG A 132 -3.33 8.48 6.42
N THR A 133 -2.62 7.39 6.20
CA THR A 133 -1.96 7.11 4.92
C THR A 133 -2.87 6.26 4.07
N ILE A 134 -3.00 6.62 2.80
CA ILE A 134 -3.57 5.75 1.77
C ILE A 134 -2.42 5.18 0.96
N ALA A 135 -2.43 3.88 0.72
CA ALA A 135 -1.56 3.27 -0.27
C ALA A 135 -2.37 2.54 -1.35
N LEU A 136 -1.97 2.78 -2.61
CA LEU A 136 -2.35 1.97 -3.77
C LEU A 136 -1.19 1.06 -4.13
N VAL A 137 -1.51 -0.20 -4.44
CA VAL A 137 -0.52 -1.22 -4.78
C VAL A 137 -0.96 -1.98 -6.03
N CYS A 138 -0.05 -2.18 -6.97
CA CYS A 138 -0.27 -3.06 -8.12
C CYS A 138 0.83 -4.12 -8.22
N ALA A 139 0.58 -5.20 -8.98
CA ALA A 139 1.60 -6.16 -9.34
C ALA A 139 2.73 -5.47 -10.14
N ALA A 140 3.96 -5.96 -9.98
CA ALA A 140 5.15 -5.38 -10.62
C ALA A 140 5.03 -5.23 -12.14
N GLU A 141 4.41 -6.22 -12.81
CA GLU A 141 4.16 -6.22 -14.25
C GLU A 141 3.31 -5.03 -14.74
N HIS A 142 2.49 -4.45 -13.87
CA HIS A 142 1.67 -3.29 -14.21
C HIS A 142 2.36 -1.95 -13.92
N ALA A 143 3.43 -1.95 -13.11
CA ALA A 143 4.05 -0.72 -12.62
C ALA A 143 4.61 0.16 -13.74
N VAL A 144 5.06 -0.41 -14.86
CA VAL A 144 5.54 0.33 -16.06
C VAL A 144 4.52 1.33 -16.61
N ARG A 145 3.22 1.11 -16.34
CA ARG A 145 2.14 2.00 -16.77
C ARG A 145 2.00 3.24 -15.89
N LEU A 146 2.62 3.25 -14.71
CA LEU A 146 2.51 4.31 -13.71
C LEU A 146 3.68 5.28 -13.88
N ILE A 147 3.40 6.58 -13.92
CA ILE A 147 4.44 7.62 -13.96
C ILE A 147 5.41 7.54 -12.78
N TYR A 148 4.92 7.07 -11.63
CA TYR A 148 5.67 6.94 -10.40
C TYR A 148 6.81 5.91 -10.46
N ALA A 149 6.65 4.86 -11.29
CA ALA A 149 7.66 3.82 -11.41
C ALA A 149 8.92 4.32 -12.12
N ASP A 150 8.79 5.26 -13.06
CA ASP A 150 9.92 5.84 -13.80
C ASP A 150 10.90 6.61 -12.88
N ALA A 151 10.36 7.24 -11.84
CA ALA A 151 11.15 8.02 -10.88
C ALA A 151 11.69 7.17 -9.70
N THR A 152 11.34 5.88 -9.64
CA THR A 152 11.67 5.02 -8.50
C THR A 152 12.59 3.88 -8.94
N PRO A 153 13.83 3.80 -8.43
CA PRO A 153 14.73 2.69 -8.72
C PRO A 153 14.04 1.35 -8.44
N ALA A 154 14.13 0.41 -9.39
CA ALA A 154 13.51 -0.91 -9.32
C ALA A 154 14.23 -1.87 -8.34
N VAL A 155 14.58 -1.38 -7.15
CA VAL A 155 15.19 -2.13 -6.06
C VAL A 155 14.11 -2.47 -5.03
N PRO A 156 13.59 -3.70 -5.02
CA PRO A 156 12.51 -4.05 -4.10
C PRO A 156 12.99 -4.13 -2.65
N THR A 157 12.20 -3.57 -1.74
CA THR A 157 12.38 -3.78 -0.31
C THR A 157 11.78 -5.13 0.08
N PRO A 158 12.54 -6.02 0.73
CA PRO A 158 12.01 -7.28 1.25
C PRO A 158 11.05 -6.98 2.42
N ILE A 159 9.76 -7.23 2.22
CA ILE A 159 8.72 -7.03 3.24
C ILE A 159 7.99 -8.34 3.53
N GLY A 160 7.04 -8.28 4.47
CA GLY A 160 6.07 -9.34 4.73
C GLY A 160 4.64 -8.80 4.80
N VAL A 161 3.66 -9.71 4.93
CA VAL A 161 2.25 -9.35 5.13
C VAL A 161 2.01 -8.75 6.52
N THR A 162 2.51 -9.46 7.53
CA THR A 162 2.59 -9.07 8.94
C THR A 162 3.64 -9.97 9.61
N CYS A 163 4.26 -9.57 10.72
CA CYS A 163 5.30 -10.36 11.40
C CYS A 163 4.83 -11.79 11.74
N ARG A 164 3.57 -11.92 12.19
CA ARG A 164 2.94 -13.21 12.53
C ARG A 164 2.81 -14.19 11.36
N LEU A 165 2.84 -13.70 10.12
CA LEU A 165 2.71 -14.49 8.89
C LEU A 165 3.96 -14.41 7.99
N CYS A 166 5.02 -13.75 8.45
CA CYS A 166 6.22 -13.54 7.66
C CYS A 166 7.31 -14.52 8.09
N HIS A 167 7.83 -15.28 7.12
CA HIS A 167 8.89 -16.28 7.35
C HIS A 167 10.30 -15.78 6.99
N ARG A 168 10.50 -14.47 6.77
CA ARG A 168 11.86 -13.91 6.58
C ARG A 168 12.68 -14.04 7.86
N MET A 169 13.73 -14.85 7.83
CA MET A 169 14.54 -15.20 8.99
C MET A 169 15.34 -14.02 9.55
N GLU A 170 16.00 -13.28 8.67
CA GLU A 170 16.94 -12.22 9.04
C GLU A 170 16.29 -10.83 9.10
N CYS A 171 15.00 -10.78 9.43
CA CYS A 171 14.26 -9.51 9.50
C CYS A 171 14.55 -8.79 10.83
N THR A 172 15.42 -7.78 10.77
CA THR A 172 15.75 -6.92 11.93
C THR A 172 14.56 -6.09 12.43
N ALA A 173 13.59 -5.80 11.56
CA ALA A 173 12.38 -5.06 11.90
C ALA A 173 11.25 -5.92 12.48
N ARG A 174 11.51 -7.19 12.81
CA ARG A 174 10.48 -8.12 13.27
C ARG A 174 9.96 -7.73 14.66
N SER A 175 8.65 -7.55 14.79
CA SER A 175 8.00 -7.20 16.06
C SER A 175 7.31 -8.39 16.74
N ALA A 176 7.10 -9.50 16.03
CA ALA A 176 6.46 -10.70 16.59
C ALA A 176 6.98 -11.98 15.93
N PRO A 177 7.03 -13.10 16.68
CA PRO A 177 7.37 -14.40 16.14
C PRO A 177 6.28 -14.90 15.18
N PRO A 178 6.64 -15.54 14.06
CA PRO A 178 5.67 -16.11 13.13
C PRO A 178 4.88 -17.25 13.79
N ILE A 179 3.59 -17.35 13.44
CA ILE A 179 2.71 -18.43 13.90
C ILE A 179 3.22 -19.76 13.34
N GLY A 180 3.15 -20.83 14.14
CA GLY A 180 3.53 -22.18 13.72
C GLY A 180 5.03 -22.41 13.59
N ARG A 181 5.88 -21.49 14.08
CA ARG A 181 7.33 -21.66 14.11
C ARG A 181 7.82 -21.79 15.54
N GLN A 182 8.73 -22.74 15.77
CA GLN A 182 9.41 -22.88 17.05
C GLN A 182 10.44 -21.74 17.18
N ILE A 183 10.29 -20.96 18.25
CA ILE A 183 11.28 -19.94 18.62
C ILE A 183 12.49 -20.67 19.18
N LEU A 184 13.67 -20.38 18.64
CA LEU A 184 14.91 -20.90 19.19
C LEU A 184 15.18 -20.13 20.50
N ALA A 185 15.23 -20.85 21.63
CA ALA A 185 15.70 -20.27 22.88
C ALA A 185 17.18 -19.90 22.67
N ASP A 186 17.45 -18.60 22.73
CA ASP A 186 18.76 -18.03 22.42
C ASP A 186 19.67 -18.18 23.65
N ASP A 187 20.75 -18.96 23.56
CA ASP A 187 21.76 -18.98 24.63
C ASP A 187 23.16 -18.53 24.18
N ILE A 188 23.51 -18.51 22.88
CA ILE A 188 24.90 -18.19 22.46
C ILE A 188 25.03 -17.35 21.16
N ARG A 189 23.99 -17.14 20.35
CA ARG A 189 24.13 -16.41 19.06
C ARG A 189 23.10 -15.30 18.90
N LYS A 190 23.47 -14.10 19.36
CA LYS A 190 22.75 -12.85 19.05
C LYS A 190 22.66 -12.65 17.54
N THR A 191 21.57 -13.13 16.95
CA THR A 191 21.20 -12.80 15.58
C THR A 191 20.75 -11.33 15.53
N SER A 192 20.95 -10.65 14.41
CA SER A 192 20.50 -9.25 14.24
C SER A 192 18.97 -9.11 14.23
N ALA A 193 18.25 -10.22 14.01
CA ALA A 193 16.80 -10.29 14.04
C ALA A 193 16.29 -10.64 15.45
N PRO A 194 15.33 -9.89 16.02
CA PRO A 194 14.88 -10.06 17.41
C PRO A 194 14.12 -11.36 17.72
N PHE A 195 13.98 -12.30 16.77
CA PHE A 195 13.42 -13.64 16.99
C PHE A 195 14.00 -14.65 15.98
N GLY A 196 14.95 -15.48 16.41
CA GLY A 196 15.40 -16.65 15.63
C GLY A 196 14.37 -17.78 15.67
N PHE A 197 14.05 -18.38 14.52
CA PHE A 197 13.14 -19.54 14.43
C PHE A 197 13.68 -20.60 13.47
N THR A 198 13.11 -21.79 13.40
CA THR A 198 13.57 -22.85 12.48
C THR A 198 12.97 -22.71 11.08
N ASN A 199 13.67 -23.21 10.04
CA ASN A 199 13.20 -23.18 8.64
C ASN A 199 12.15 -24.24 8.28
N GLY A 200 11.84 -25.17 9.19
CA GLY A 200 10.93 -26.28 8.93
C GLY A 200 11.67 -27.42 8.27
#